data_AF-A0A534UZA5-F1
#
_entry.id   AF-A0A534UZA5-F1
#
_cell.length_a   1.000
_cell.length_b   1.000
_cell.length_c   1.000
_cell.angle_alpha   90.00
_cell.angle_beta   90.00
_cell.angle_gamma   90.00
#
_symmetry.space_group_name_H-M   'P 1'
#
loop_
_entity.id
_entity.type
_entity.pdbx_description
1 polymer ?
#
loop_
_entity_poly.entity_id
_entity_poly.type
_entity_poly.pdbx_seq_one_letter_code
_entity_poly.pdbx_strand_id
1 'polypeptide(L)'
;MKATMTILVLLFSLVLVSPLGAAEKANYPAPRFPSYLKPPKSIDDIMPFARAAVRQTGGRTPLGLAEKGTAALIVTEVGADPMVMQAIKRAYEERGIKIYVVSEHELLGVNKEDALKAIRSSRWYTGEQGYMEVRHWLDDLFIDAEVPKKWLKERRPDLYNAIYAKGDDAPQKERELAKQFGGPTVAEAMIKYLDQHADIKAVFWRRGGRPRTARLLAA
;
A
#
# COMPACT_ATOMS: atom_id res chain seq x y z
N MET A 1 -72.49 -11.95 -26.49
CA MET A 1 -71.79 -10.94 -25.65
C MET A 1 -70.93 -11.66 -24.63
N LYS A 2 -69.65 -11.26 -24.54
CA LYS A 2 -68.64 -11.53 -23.49
C LYS A 2 -67.97 -12.91 -23.48
N ALA A 3 -66.89 -13.03 -24.26
CA ALA A 3 -65.71 -13.84 -23.92
C ALA A 3 -64.50 -13.38 -24.76
N THR A 4 -64.17 -12.09 -24.68
CA THR A 4 -62.93 -11.51 -25.22
C THR A 4 -62.07 -11.08 -24.04
N MET A 5 -61.23 -11.96 -23.50
CA MET A 5 -60.07 -11.56 -22.67
C MET A 5 -59.21 -12.76 -22.25
N THR A 6 -58.64 -13.46 -23.22
CA THR A 6 -57.55 -14.38 -22.94
C THR A 6 -56.67 -14.40 -24.17
N ILE A 7 -55.38 -14.09 -23.99
CA ILE A 7 -54.33 -13.79 -25.01
C ILE A 7 -54.04 -12.29 -25.12
N LEU A 8 -53.50 -11.73 -24.03
CA LEU A 8 -52.50 -10.66 -24.07
C LEU A 8 -51.51 -10.89 -22.91
N VAL A 9 -51.07 -12.15 -22.79
CA VAL A 9 -49.96 -12.55 -21.92
C VAL A 9 -48.76 -12.65 -22.85
N LEU A 10 -47.67 -11.92 -22.53
CA LEU A 10 -46.24 -12.21 -22.82
C LEU A 10 -45.33 -11.15 -23.47
N LEU A 11 -45.73 -9.91 -23.81
CA LEU A 11 -44.79 -9.06 -24.57
C LEU A 11 -44.61 -7.58 -24.19
N PHE A 12 -45.13 -7.07 -23.07
CA PHE A 12 -44.94 -5.64 -22.78
C PHE A 12 -44.81 -5.20 -21.31
N SER A 13 -44.14 -5.99 -20.48
CA SER A 13 -43.63 -5.46 -19.19
C SER A 13 -42.59 -6.38 -18.58
N LEU A 14 -41.58 -6.74 -19.37
CA LEU A 14 -40.25 -6.97 -18.83
C LEU A 14 -39.68 -5.60 -18.43
N VAL A 15 -40.28 -4.96 -17.42
CA VAL A 15 -39.61 -3.89 -16.69
C VAL A 15 -38.47 -4.62 -15.99
N LEU A 16 -37.33 -4.65 -16.66
CA LEU A 16 -36.02 -4.77 -16.04
C LEU A 16 -35.94 -3.64 -15.00
N VAL A 17 -36.52 -3.88 -13.82
CA VAL A 17 -36.18 -3.16 -12.61
C VAL A 17 -34.74 -3.53 -12.36
N SER A 18 -33.84 -2.77 -12.96
CA SER A 18 -32.44 -2.79 -12.58
C SER A 18 -32.40 -2.58 -11.06
N PRO A 19 -31.79 -3.47 -10.26
CA PRO A 19 -31.63 -3.24 -8.84
C PRO A 19 -30.48 -2.25 -8.64
N LEU A 20 -30.52 -1.09 -9.31
CA LEU A 20 -29.54 -0.01 -9.16
C LEU A 20 -29.72 0.72 -7.82
N GLY A 21 -30.84 0.52 -7.12
CA GLY A 21 -31.13 1.14 -5.81
C GLY A 21 -31.19 0.17 -4.62
N ALA A 22 -30.96 -1.13 -4.81
CA ALA A 22 -31.08 -2.10 -3.71
C ALA A 22 -29.93 -1.98 -2.70
N ALA A 23 -28.73 -1.61 -3.14
CA ALA A 23 -27.58 -1.42 -2.26
C ALA A 23 -27.71 -0.18 -1.36
N GLU A 24 -28.41 0.87 -1.80
CA GLU A 24 -28.57 2.12 -1.03
C GLU A 24 -29.52 1.97 0.17
N LYS A 25 -30.39 0.96 0.19
CA LYS A 25 -31.37 0.73 1.28
C LYS A 25 -30.92 -0.28 2.33
N ALA A 26 -29.78 -0.94 2.14
CA ALA A 26 -29.26 -1.90 3.10
C ALA A 26 -28.55 -1.15 4.25
N ASN A 27 -29.11 -1.25 5.47
CA ASN A 27 -28.47 -0.74 6.67
C ASN A 27 -27.33 -1.66 7.09
N TYR A 28 -26.12 -1.40 6.59
CA TYR A 28 -24.92 -2.04 7.10
C TYR A 28 -24.52 -1.43 8.44
N PRO A 29 -24.00 -2.23 9.39
CA PRO A 29 -23.38 -1.67 10.57
C PRO A 29 -22.25 -0.72 10.15
N ALA A 30 -22.07 0.35 10.91
CA ALA A 30 -20.96 1.27 10.69
C ALA A 30 -19.63 0.48 10.63
N PRO A 31 -18.72 0.78 9.68
CA PRO A 31 -17.40 0.17 9.63
C PRO A 31 -16.69 0.28 10.99
N ARG A 32 -16.09 -0.80 11.46
CA ARG A 32 -15.32 -0.82 12.72
C ARG A 32 -13.94 -1.38 12.44
N PHE A 33 -12.92 -0.74 13.00
CA PHE A 33 -11.57 -1.27 12.98
C PHE A 33 -11.52 -2.55 13.86
N PRO A 34 -10.79 -3.60 13.47
CA PRO A 34 -10.70 -4.82 14.27
C PRO A 34 -10.12 -4.56 15.67
N SER A 35 -10.87 -4.89 16.73
CA SER A 35 -10.47 -4.63 18.12
C SER A 35 -9.53 -5.67 18.72
N TYR A 36 -9.34 -6.81 18.05
CA TYR A 36 -8.48 -7.89 18.52
C TYR A 36 -6.99 -7.66 18.25
N LEU A 37 -6.65 -6.62 17.48
CA LEU A 37 -5.26 -6.27 17.17
C LEU A 37 -4.61 -5.62 18.40
N LYS A 38 -3.75 -6.37 19.08
CA LYS A 38 -2.96 -5.86 20.20
C LYS A 38 -1.54 -5.55 19.71
N PRO A 39 -1.00 -4.35 19.98
CA PRO A 39 0.38 -4.06 19.63
C PRO A 39 1.32 -4.98 20.43
N PRO A 40 2.39 -5.50 19.81
CA PRO A 40 3.41 -6.26 20.51
C PRO A 40 4.08 -5.38 21.57
N LYS A 41 4.46 -5.98 22.71
CA LYS A 41 5.11 -5.26 23.81
C LYS A 41 6.63 -5.41 23.78
N SER A 42 7.12 -6.43 23.09
CA SER A 42 8.52 -6.78 23.03
C SER A 42 8.89 -7.42 21.69
N ILE A 43 10.20 -7.50 21.43
CA ILE A 43 10.75 -8.23 20.28
C ILE A 43 10.36 -9.70 20.34
N ASP A 44 10.35 -10.31 21.54
CA ASP A 44 10.06 -11.73 21.71
C ASP A 44 8.61 -12.07 21.32
N ASP A 45 7.66 -11.14 21.48
CA ASP A 45 6.28 -11.27 20.96
C ASP A 45 6.25 -11.35 19.42
N ILE A 46 7.22 -10.72 18.74
CA ILE A 46 7.31 -10.65 17.28
C ILE A 46 8.10 -11.84 16.72
N MET A 47 9.07 -12.37 17.47
CA MET A 47 10.00 -13.39 16.99
C MET A 47 9.34 -14.61 16.30
N PRO A 48 8.23 -15.20 16.79
CA PRO A 48 7.56 -16.28 16.08
C PRO A 48 7.14 -15.90 14.65
N PHE A 49 6.63 -14.68 14.47
CA PHE A 49 6.20 -14.15 13.18
C PHE A 49 7.38 -13.77 12.30
N ALA A 50 8.43 -13.18 12.88
CA ALA A 50 9.67 -12.89 12.17
C ALA A 50 10.30 -14.16 11.59
N ARG A 51 10.39 -15.23 12.40
CA ARG A 51 10.88 -16.56 11.99
C ARG A 51 10.05 -17.19 10.88
N ALA A 52 8.74 -17.00 10.89
CA ALA A 52 7.86 -17.46 9.82
C ALA A 52 8.07 -16.63 8.55
N ALA A 53 8.12 -15.31 8.67
CA ALA A 53 8.31 -14.38 7.57
C ALA A 53 9.62 -14.66 6.81
N VAL A 54 10.75 -14.79 7.52
CA VAL A 54 12.04 -15.09 6.90
C VAL A 54 12.13 -16.49 6.30
N ARG A 55 11.13 -17.37 6.44
CA ARG A 55 11.07 -18.67 5.76
C ARG A 55 10.08 -18.67 4.59
N GLN A 56 9.30 -17.61 4.43
CA GLN A 56 8.26 -17.53 3.41
C GLN A 56 8.87 -17.31 2.03
N THR A 57 8.74 -18.28 1.13
CA THR A 57 9.29 -18.24 -0.25
C THR A 57 8.31 -17.70 -1.29
N GLY A 58 7.03 -17.52 -0.92
CA GLY A 58 5.97 -17.01 -1.80
C GLY A 58 5.32 -15.71 -1.31
N GLY A 59 4.42 -15.15 -2.10
CA GLY A 59 3.69 -13.93 -1.73
C GLY A 59 4.42 -12.64 -2.11
N ARG A 60 3.98 -11.51 -1.52
CA ARG A 60 4.42 -10.17 -1.95
C ARG A 60 5.89 -9.90 -1.61
N THR A 61 6.33 -10.28 -0.42
CA THR A 61 7.72 -10.12 0.02
C THR A 61 8.28 -11.48 0.44
N PRO A 62 8.82 -12.27 -0.50
CA PRO A 62 9.28 -13.64 -0.24
C PRO A 62 10.67 -13.66 0.42
N LEU A 63 10.74 -13.25 1.68
CA LEU A 63 11.99 -13.16 2.47
C LEU A 63 12.76 -14.48 2.57
N GLY A 64 12.07 -15.62 2.43
CA GLY A 64 12.62 -16.97 2.45
C GLY A 64 13.58 -17.30 1.30
N LEU A 65 13.60 -16.49 0.23
CA LEU A 65 14.48 -16.74 -0.93
C LEU A 65 15.96 -16.47 -0.67
N ALA A 66 16.30 -15.77 0.42
CA ALA A 66 17.71 -15.62 0.81
C ALA A 66 18.27 -16.95 1.35
N GLU A 67 19.46 -17.32 0.87
CA GLU A 67 20.12 -18.59 1.15
C GLU A 67 21.10 -18.48 2.31
N LYS A 68 21.28 -19.57 3.06
CA LYS A 68 22.25 -19.64 4.17
C LYS A 68 23.66 -19.34 3.68
N GLY A 69 24.43 -18.58 4.44
CA GLY A 69 25.80 -18.18 4.10
C GLY A 69 25.90 -17.02 3.12
N THR A 70 24.76 -16.48 2.65
CA THR A 70 24.72 -15.26 1.82
C THR A 70 24.44 -14.02 2.67
N ALA A 71 24.66 -12.85 2.08
CA ALA A 71 24.14 -11.60 2.61
C ALA A 71 22.90 -11.13 1.82
N ALA A 72 21.95 -10.52 2.52
CA ALA A 72 20.78 -9.90 1.92
C ALA A 72 20.62 -8.45 2.41
N LEU A 73 19.95 -7.63 1.62
CA LEU A 73 19.59 -6.25 1.93
C LEU A 73 18.08 -6.12 2.05
N ILE A 74 17.62 -5.49 3.14
CA ILE A 74 16.26 -5.00 3.28
C ILE A 74 16.32 -3.48 3.28
N VAL A 75 15.65 -2.87 2.29
CA VAL A 75 15.45 -1.42 2.25
C VAL A 75 14.06 -1.10 2.79
N THR A 76 14.03 -0.29 3.85
CA THR A 76 12.82 0.00 4.64
C THR A 76 12.30 1.40 4.39
N GLU A 77 10.98 1.57 4.43
CA GLU A 77 10.37 2.90 4.47
C GLU A 77 10.84 3.65 5.73
N VAL A 78 10.91 4.98 5.68
CA VAL A 78 11.43 5.84 6.76
C VAL A 78 10.74 5.61 8.11
N GLY A 79 9.44 5.29 8.08
CA GLY A 79 8.60 5.03 9.25
C GLY A 79 8.57 3.57 9.72
N ALA A 80 9.45 2.70 9.21
CA ALA A 80 9.46 1.29 9.60
C ALA A 80 9.73 1.13 11.11
N ASP A 81 9.00 0.22 11.74
CA ASP A 81 9.09 -0.05 13.17
C ASP A 81 10.45 -0.72 13.51
N PRO A 82 11.28 -0.09 14.36
CA PRO A 82 12.60 -0.63 14.71
C PRO A 82 12.53 -2.00 15.39
N MET A 83 11.50 -2.26 16.19
CA MET A 83 11.32 -3.52 16.92
C MET A 83 11.05 -4.66 15.94
N VAL A 84 10.23 -4.41 14.91
CA VAL A 84 9.98 -5.38 13.83
C VAL A 84 11.25 -5.63 13.02
N MET A 85 11.98 -4.58 12.65
CA MET A 85 13.21 -4.73 11.87
C MET A 85 14.30 -5.49 12.64
N GLN A 86 14.42 -5.25 13.95
CA GLN A 86 15.32 -5.99 14.81
C GLN A 86 14.92 -7.48 14.94
N ALA A 87 13.61 -7.77 15.05
CA ALA A 87 13.11 -9.14 15.06
C ALA A 87 13.43 -9.89 13.75
N ILE A 88 13.24 -9.23 12.60
CA ILE A 88 13.59 -9.80 11.29
C ILE A 88 15.09 -10.03 11.18
N LYS A 89 15.92 -9.07 11.64
CA LYS A 89 17.38 -9.21 11.68
C LYS A 89 17.81 -10.44 12.48
N ARG A 90 17.30 -10.58 13.71
CA ARG A 90 17.57 -11.73 14.57
C ARG A 90 17.12 -13.05 13.92
N ALA A 91 15.95 -13.07 13.26
CA ALA A 91 15.44 -14.26 12.59
C ALA A 91 16.29 -14.68 11.37
N TYR A 92 16.88 -13.74 10.64
CA TYR A 92 17.83 -14.04 9.57
C TYR A 92 19.17 -14.55 10.09
N GLU A 93 19.68 -13.95 11.17
CA GLU A 93 20.91 -14.39 11.84
C GLU A 93 20.76 -15.83 12.36
N GLU A 94 19.59 -16.19 12.92
CA GLU A 94 19.26 -17.59 13.28
C GLU A 94 19.31 -18.55 12.08
N ARG A 95 19.07 -18.07 10.86
CA ARG A 95 19.20 -18.85 9.61
C ARG A 95 20.63 -18.90 9.07
N GLY A 96 21.58 -18.21 9.70
CA GLY A 96 22.95 -18.06 9.21
C GLY A 96 23.04 -17.18 7.96
N ILE A 97 22.19 -16.15 7.87
CA ILE A 97 22.15 -15.19 6.77
C ILE A 97 22.55 -13.83 7.33
N LYS A 98 23.53 -13.20 6.69
CA LYS A 98 23.92 -11.82 7.03
C LYS A 98 22.87 -10.87 6.45
N ILE A 99 22.40 -9.92 7.23
CA ILE A 99 21.34 -9.01 6.79
C ILE A 99 21.75 -7.56 7.02
N TYR A 100 21.67 -6.78 5.95
CA TYR A 100 21.76 -5.33 5.99
C TYR A 100 20.33 -4.78 6.01
N VAL A 101 20.01 -3.96 7.00
CA VAL A 101 18.73 -3.24 7.05
C VAL A 101 19.06 -1.77 6.95
N VAL A 102 18.62 -1.13 5.87
CA VAL A 102 18.92 0.27 5.58
C VAL A 102 17.61 1.00 5.33
N SER A 103 17.45 2.18 5.89
CA SER A 103 16.26 3.00 5.61
C SER A 103 16.43 3.84 4.35
N GLU A 104 15.32 4.15 3.65
CA GLU A 104 15.34 5.02 2.48
C GLU A 104 15.95 6.40 2.81
N HIS A 105 15.78 6.93 4.02
CA HIS A 105 16.38 8.21 4.40
C HIS A 105 17.91 8.11 4.54
N GLU A 106 18.43 6.95 4.97
CA GLU A 106 19.87 6.71 5.10
C GLU A 106 20.51 6.60 3.72
N LEU A 107 19.88 5.88 2.79
CA LEU A 107 20.33 5.78 1.40
C LEU A 107 20.37 7.15 0.70
N LEU A 108 19.39 8.00 0.98
CA LEU A 108 19.28 9.32 0.37
C LEU A 108 20.08 10.41 1.12
N GLY A 109 20.70 10.09 2.26
CA GLY A 109 21.41 11.08 3.08
C GLY A 109 20.50 12.17 3.67
N VAL A 110 19.21 11.86 3.86
CA VAL A 110 18.21 12.78 4.39
C VAL A 110 18.05 12.54 5.90
N ASN A 111 17.91 13.63 6.66
CA ASN A 111 17.59 13.54 8.08
C ASN A 111 16.24 12.82 8.30
N LYS A 112 16.18 11.93 9.29
CA LYS A 112 15.01 11.07 9.54
C LYS A 112 13.76 11.88 9.89
N GLU A 113 13.90 12.89 10.73
CA GLU A 113 12.79 13.72 11.20
C GLU A 113 12.19 14.53 10.03
N ASP A 114 13.04 15.12 9.19
CA ASP A 114 12.62 15.84 7.99
C ASP A 114 11.93 14.92 6.98
N ALA A 115 12.48 13.71 6.77
CA ALA A 115 11.90 12.69 5.91
C ALA A 115 10.51 12.25 6.41
N LEU A 116 10.37 11.98 7.72
CA LEU A 116 9.09 11.63 8.33
C LEU A 116 8.08 12.77 8.21
N LYS A 117 8.51 14.03 8.42
CA LYS A 117 7.66 15.20 8.26
C LYS A 117 7.12 15.29 6.83
N ALA A 118 7.99 15.15 5.83
CA ALA A 118 7.63 15.21 4.41
C ALA A 118 6.68 14.08 3.98
N ILE A 119 6.92 12.85 4.44
CA ILE A 119 6.04 11.71 4.15
C ILE A 119 4.68 11.89 4.80
N ARG A 120 4.61 12.37 6.04
CA ARG A 120 3.34 12.59 6.75
C ARG A 120 2.55 13.76 6.16
N SER A 121 3.22 14.84 5.74
CA SER A 121 2.53 15.96 5.11
C SER A 121 1.95 15.58 3.75
N SER A 122 2.65 14.70 3.00
CA SER A 122 2.16 14.21 1.71
C SER A 122 1.08 13.12 1.83
N ARG A 123 1.04 12.36 2.94
CA ARG A 123 0.01 11.36 3.25
C ARG A 123 -0.89 11.85 4.39
N TRP A 124 -1.89 12.66 4.04
CA TRP A 124 -2.80 13.28 5.01
C TRP A 124 -3.89 12.35 5.57
N TYR A 125 -3.94 11.08 5.15
CA TYR A 125 -4.91 10.09 5.62
C TYR A 125 -4.24 8.80 6.12
N THR A 126 -4.94 8.08 6.99
CA THR A 126 -4.53 6.80 7.59
C THR A 126 -5.40 5.64 7.08
N GLY A 127 -5.03 4.41 7.42
CA GLY A 127 -5.82 3.22 7.11
C GLY A 127 -7.20 3.17 7.78
N GLU A 128 -7.45 4.00 8.80
CA GLU A 128 -8.78 4.15 9.41
C GLU A 128 -9.77 4.83 8.45
N GLN A 129 -9.26 5.64 7.52
CA GLN A 129 -10.03 6.31 6.48
C GLN A 129 -10.08 5.43 5.23
N GLY A 130 -10.54 4.18 5.37
CA GLY A 130 -10.53 3.18 4.29
C GLY A 130 -11.25 3.63 3.00
N TYR A 131 -12.16 4.60 3.08
CA TYR A 131 -12.79 5.21 1.91
C TYR A 131 -11.78 5.91 0.98
N MET A 132 -10.61 6.32 1.49
CA MET A 132 -9.56 6.98 0.73
C MET A 132 -8.88 6.08 -0.31
N GLU A 133 -9.00 4.76 -0.20
CA GLU A 133 -8.52 3.83 -1.24
C GLU A 133 -9.20 4.09 -2.59
N VAL A 134 -10.46 4.60 -2.58
CA VAL A 134 -11.19 4.94 -3.81
C VAL A 134 -10.50 6.03 -4.61
N ARG A 135 -9.71 6.91 -3.97
CA ARG A 135 -9.03 8.02 -4.64
C ARG A 135 -8.11 7.52 -5.74
N HIS A 136 -7.31 6.48 -5.46
CA HIS A 136 -6.44 5.86 -6.47
C HIS A 136 -7.24 5.31 -7.65
N TRP A 137 -8.42 4.72 -7.39
CA TRP A 137 -9.27 4.21 -8.47
C TRP A 137 -9.81 5.33 -9.35
N LEU A 138 -10.28 6.43 -8.75
CA LEU A 138 -10.81 7.58 -9.46
C LEU A 138 -9.73 8.32 -10.26
N ASP A 139 -8.53 8.46 -9.67
CA ASP A 139 -7.45 9.27 -10.25
C ASP A 139 -6.63 8.51 -11.30
N ASP A 140 -6.39 7.20 -11.12
CA ASP A 140 -5.35 6.48 -11.89
C ASP A 140 -5.86 5.30 -12.73
N LEU A 141 -7.09 4.80 -12.50
CA LEU A 141 -7.58 3.59 -13.19
C LEU A 141 -8.57 3.87 -14.33
N PHE A 142 -9.17 5.06 -14.37
CA PHE A 142 -9.98 5.49 -15.51
C PHE A 142 -9.11 6.13 -16.58
N ILE A 143 -9.51 5.96 -17.86
CA ILE A 143 -8.83 6.61 -18.99
C ILE A 143 -8.92 8.14 -18.85
N ASP A 144 -10.07 8.64 -18.40
CA ASP A 144 -10.30 10.03 -18.04
C ASP A 144 -10.78 10.10 -16.60
N ALA A 145 -9.93 10.62 -15.72
CA ALA A 145 -10.21 10.76 -14.30
C ALA A 145 -11.30 11.81 -14.00
N GLU A 146 -11.60 12.72 -14.92
CA GLU A 146 -12.59 13.78 -14.69
C GLU A 146 -14.03 13.25 -14.79
N VAL A 147 -14.27 12.21 -15.60
CA VAL A 147 -15.59 11.55 -15.72
C VAL A 147 -16.08 10.98 -14.37
N PRO A 148 -15.34 10.09 -13.68
CA PRO A 148 -15.80 9.54 -12.41
C PRO A 148 -15.80 10.59 -11.28
N LYS A 149 -14.89 11.57 -11.30
CA LYS A 149 -14.91 12.70 -10.35
C LYS A 149 -16.16 13.54 -10.50
N LYS A 150 -16.57 13.88 -11.72
CA LYS A 150 -17.80 14.63 -11.99
C LYS A 150 -19.03 13.85 -11.51
N TRP A 151 -19.13 12.56 -11.85
CA TRP A 151 -20.22 11.69 -11.39
C TRP A 151 -20.30 11.66 -9.84
N LEU A 152 -19.15 11.52 -9.17
CA LEU A 152 -19.09 11.49 -7.72
C LEU A 152 -19.51 12.83 -7.11
N LYS A 153 -19.04 13.95 -7.67
CA LYS A 153 -19.38 15.29 -7.23
C LYS A 153 -20.88 15.58 -7.35
N GLU A 154 -21.52 15.12 -8.43
CA GLU A 154 -22.95 15.30 -8.66
C GLU A 154 -23.82 14.46 -7.73
N ARG A 155 -23.42 13.20 -7.43
CA ARG A 155 -24.24 12.27 -6.64
C ARG A 155 -23.94 12.26 -5.14
N ARG A 156 -22.68 12.47 -4.77
CA ARG A 156 -22.16 12.40 -3.39
C ARG A 156 -21.13 13.51 -3.16
N PRO A 157 -21.55 14.79 -3.19
CA PRO A 157 -20.65 15.92 -2.98
C PRO A 157 -19.97 15.87 -1.60
N ASP A 158 -20.62 15.28 -0.60
CA ASP A 158 -20.05 15.01 0.72
C ASP A 158 -18.81 14.11 0.64
N LEU A 159 -18.91 12.99 -0.08
CA LEU A 159 -17.81 12.04 -0.25
C LEU A 159 -16.72 12.61 -1.15
N TYR A 160 -17.10 13.31 -2.23
CA TYR A 160 -16.15 14.02 -3.10
C TYR A 160 -15.28 14.98 -2.29
N ASN A 161 -15.90 15.84 -1.47
CA ASN A 161 -15.18 16.78 -0.61
C ASN A 161 -14.31 16.06 0.42
N ALA A 162 -14.80 14.97 1.03
CA ALA A 162 -14.03 14.18 1.97
C ALA A 162 -12.77 13.54 1.36
N ILE A 163 -12.76 13.26 0.04
CA ILE A 163 -11.63 12.65 -0.68
C ILE A 163 -10.63 13.69 -1.19
N TYR A 164 -11.10 14.85 -1.65
CA TYR A 164 -10.25 15.80 -2.39
C TYR A 164 -9.91 17.08 -1.62
N ALA A 165 -10.71 17.51 -0.64
CA ALA A 165 -10.56 18.85 -0.04
C ALA A 165 -9.28 19.04 0.80
N LYS A 166 -8.62 17.96 1.27
CA LYS A 166 -7.45 18.01 2.16
C LYS A 166 -6.11 17.69 1.49
N GLY A 167 -6.13 17.37 0.18
CA GLY A 167 -4.98 16.80 -0.51
C GLY A 167 -3.81 17.75 -0.78
N ASP A 168 -4.07 19.06 -0.77
CA ASP A 168 -3.17 20.04 -1.37
C ASP A 168 -2.49 20.99 -0.37
N ASP A 169 -2.69 20.77 0.94
CA ASP A 169 -2.22 21.69 2.00
C ASP A 169 -0.74 21.50 2.41
N ALA A 170 -0.04 20.51 1.85
CA ALA A 170 1.35 20.25 2.21
C ALA A 170 2.28 21.36 1.67
N PRO A 171 3.16 21.96 2.51
CA PRO A 171 4.05 23.01 2.02
C PRO A 171 4.99 22.47 0.94
N GLN A 172 5.38 23.36 0.01
CA GLN A 172 6.11 22.97 -1.21
C GLN A 172 7.41 22.22 -0.91
N LYS A 173 8.18 22.68 0.09
CA LYS A 173 9.43 22.06 0.51
C LYS A 173 9.23 20.59 0.91
N GLU A 174 8.22 20.31 1.72
CA GLU A 174 7.88 18.96 2.15
C GLU A 174 7.39 18.09 0.99
N ARG A 175 6.65 18.65 0.03
CA ARG A 175 6.23 17.93 -1.19
C ARG A 175 7.42 17.55 -2.07
N GLU A 176 8.36 18.47 -2.26
CA GLU A 176 9.58 18.23 -3.03
C GLU A 176 10.47 17.18 -2.35
N LEU A 177 10.63 17.27 -1.03
CA LEU A 177 11.36 16.26 -0.27
C LEU A 177 10.69 14.88 -0.34
N ALA A 178 9.36 14.81 -0.21
CA ALA A 178 8.62 13.56 -0.32
C ALA A 178 8.79 12.88 -1.69
N LYS A 179 8.93 13.67 -2.77
CA LYS A 179 9.19 13.13 -4.13
C LYS A 179 10.53 12.39 -4.23
N GLN A 180 11.54 12.74 -3.43
CA GLN A 180 12.84 12.05 -3.43
C GLN A 180 12.74 10.61 -2.93
N PHE A 181 11.73 10.29 -2.11
CA PHE A 181 11.41 8.92 -1.68
C PHE A 181 10.64 8.12 -2.76
N GLY A 182 10.60 8.65 -4.00
CA GLY A 182 10.09 7.96 -5.17
C GLY A 182 10.95 6.75 -5.55
N GLY A 183 10.35 5.82 -6.31
CA GLY A 183 11.03 4.60 -6.74
C GLY A 183 12.37 4.84 -7.45
N PRO A 184 12.43 5.65 -8.52
CA PRO A 184 13.67 5.83 -9.28
C PRO A 184 14.85 6.37 -8.43
N THR A 185 14.63 7.42 -7.65
CA THR A 185 15.68 8.05 -6.84
C THR A 185 16.23 7.10 -5.75
N VAL A 186 15.34 6.36 -5.07
CA VAL A 186 15.76 5.35 -4.09
C VAL A 186 16.51 4.19 -4.77
N ALA A 187 16.09 3.78 -5.97
CA ALA A 187 16.77 2.74 -6.73
C ALA A 187 18.22 3.14 -7.08
N GLU A 188 18.43 4.37 -7.57
CA GLU A 188 19.78 4.90 -7.84
C GLU A 188 20.67 4.90 -6.60
N ALA A 189 20.14 5.34 -5.45
CA ALA A 189 20.88 5.33 -4.19
C ALA A 189 21.19 3.90 -3.73
N MET A 190 20.27 2.97 -3.94
CA MET A 190 20.46 1.56 -3.61
C MET A 190 21.51 0.89 -4.52
N ILE A 191 21.57 1.21 -5.81
CA ILE A 191 22.62 0.72 -6.71
C ILE A 191 24.00 1.15 -6.19
N LYS A 192 24.17 2.43 -5.85
CA LYS A 192 25.43 2.94 -5.24
C LYS A 192 25.79 2.23 -3.95
N TYR A 193 24.80 1.89 -3.13
CA TYR A 193 25.02 1.11 -1.91
C TYR A 193 25.48 -0.32 -2.26
N LEU A 194 24.84 -0.98 -3.23
CA LEU A 194 25.19 -2.34 -3.64
C LEU A 194 26.60 -2.42 -4.25
N ASP A 195 27.06 -1.39 -4.95
CA ASP A 195 28.44 -1.29 -5.47
C ASP A 195 29.50 -1.36 -4.35
N GLN A 196 29.15 -0.88 -3.15
CA GLN A 196 30.01 -0.92 -1.96
C GLN A 196 29.87 -2.22 -1.15
N HIS A 197 28.87 -3.04 -1.47
CA HIS A 197 28.46 -4.22 -0.71
C HIS A 197 28.25 -5.44 -1.62
N ALA A 198 29.32 -5.86 -2.31
CA ALA A 198 29.31 -6.99 -3.26
C ALA A 198 28.97 -8.36 -2.64
N ASP A 199 28.94 -8.47 -1.31
CA ASP A 199 28.52 -9.67 -0.58
C ASP A 199 26.99 -9.89 -0.62
N ILE A 200 26.21 -8.86 -0.94
CA ILE A 200 24.75 -8.94 -1.03
C ILE A 200 24.33 -9.73 -2.28
N LYS A 201 23.52 -10.78 -2.07
CA LYS A 201 22.98 -11.65 -3.13
C LYS A 201 21.46 -11.56 -3.29
N ALA A 202 20.77 -10.94 -2.34
CA ALA A 202 19.32 -10.73 -2.40
C ALA A 202 18.95 -9.34 -1.88
N VAL A 203 18.01 -8.69 -2.57
CA VAL A 203 17.49 -7.36 -2.20
C VAL A 203 15.98 -7.44 -2.03
N PHE A 204 15.51 -7.00 -0.87
CA PHE A 204 14.10 -6.87 -0.55
C PHE A 204 13.77 -5.39 -0.37
N TRP A 205 12.96 -4.85 -1.28
CA TRP A 205 12.61 -3.43 -1.27
C TRP A 205 11.13 -3.20 -1.61
N ARG A 206 10.52 -2.25 -0.90
CA ARG A 206 9.08 -1.90 -0.94
C ARG A 206 8.21 -3.14 -0.71
N ARG A 207 7.11 -3.25 -1.47
CA ARG A 207 6.13 -4.35 -1.36
C ARG A 207 6.61 -5.69 -1.92
N GLY A 208 7.92 -5.85 -2.19
CA GLY A 208 8.58 -7.07 -2.68
C GLY A 208 8.08 -7.57 -4.05
N GLY A 209 8.92 -8.29 -4.79
CA GLY A 209 8.52 -9.18 -5.88
C GLY A 209 7.75 -8.60 -7.08
N ARG A 210 7.55 -7.28 -7.19
CA ARG A 210 6.84 -6.68 -8.33
C ARG A 210 7.79 -6.50 -9.51
N PRO A 211 7.43 -6.94 -10.74
CA PRO A 211 8.26 -6.76 -11.92
C PRO A 211 8.67 -5.31 -12.17
N ARG A 212 7.78 -4.35 -11.85
CA ARG A 212 8.06 -2.92 -11.98
C ARG A 212 9.21 -2.44 -11.08
N THR A 213 9.34 -2.99 -9.87
CA THR A 213 10.41 -2.60 -8.94
C THR A 213 11.73 -3.23 -9.36
N ALA A 214 11.72 -4.49 -9.81
CA ALA A 214 12.92 -5.15 -10.33
C ALA A 214 13.51 -4.41 -11.55
N ARG A 215 12.66 -3.86 -12.44
CA ARG A 215 13.10 -3.05 -13.59
C ARG A 215 13.89 -1.80 -13.20
N LEU A 216 13.65 -1.22 -12.03
CA LEU A 216 14.40 -0.04 -11.57
C LEU A 216 15.85 -0.38 -11.17
N LEU A 217 16.14 -1.66 -10.95
CA LEU A 217 17.46 -2.15 -10.53
C LEU A 217 18.16 -2.95 -11.64
N ALA A 218 17.52 -3.09 -12.79
CA ALA A 218 18.04 -3.83 -13.95
C ALA A 218 18.60 -2.89 -15.04
N ALA A 219 18.82 -1.62 -14.69
CA ALA A 219 19.39 -0.61 -15.56
C ALA A 219 20.93 -0.62 -15.49
#